data_AF-A0A1M7RN14-F1
#
_entry.id   AF-A0A1M7RN14-F1
#
_cell.length_a   1.000
_cell.length_b   1.000
_cell.length_c   1.000
_cell.angle_alpha   90.00
_cell.angle_beta   90.00
_cell.angle_gamma   90.00
#
_symmetry.space_group_name_H-M   'P 1'
#
loop_
_entity.id
_entity.type
_entity.pdbx_description
1 polymer ?
#
loop_
_entity_poly.entity_id
_entity_poly.type
_entity_poly.pdbx_seq_one_letter_code
_entity_poly.pdbx_strand_id
1 'polypeptide(L)'
;MQPGGYWTDLYTSSTATTPNPVYDALRTDLAQQWAEGSVDSEPRLAAEALTTLVDSDDPPVRLLLGSMVYDVAFDISRRRMETWAAWEQVSRAAEKAVPAPGFERA
;
A
#
# COMPACT_ATOMS: atom_id res chain seq x y z
N MET A 1 0.39 2.25 -8.26
CA MET A 1 1.42 3.10 -7.64
C MET A 1 0.89 3.56 -6.29
N GLN A 2 1.70 3.46 -5.24
CA GLN A 2 1.42 4.10 -3.95
C GLN A 2 2.58 5.05 -3.69
N PRO A 3 2.45 6.34 -4.06
CA PRO A 3 3.54 7.30 -3.86
C PRO A 3 3.65 7.72 -2.40
N GLY A 4 4.89 7.89 -1.92
CA GLY A 4 5.18 8.71 -0.76
C GLY A 4 4.89 10.19 -1.02
N GLY A 5 5.22 11.03 -0.05
CA GLY A 5 5.04 12.48 -0.15
C GLY A 5 6.03 13.15 -1.11
N TYR A 6 5.57 14.15 -1.86
CA TYR A 6 6.38 14.93 -2.79
C TYR A 6 6.01 16.42 -2.75
N TRP A 7 7.02 17.29 -2.85
CA TRP A 7 6.85 18.75 -2.92
C TRP A 7 6.27 19.18 -4.27
N THR A 8 4.95 19.15 -4.37
CA THR A 8 4.19 19.45 -5.61
C THR A 8 3.49 20.81 -5.59
N ASP A 9 3.79 21.66 -4.60
CA ASP A 9 3.07 22.91 -4.32
C ASP A 9 1.54 22.75 -4.14
N LEU A 10 1.06 21.51 -3.95
CA LEU A 10 -0.36 21.21 -3.80
C LEU A 10 -0.95 21.95 -2.60
N TYR A 11 -0.28 21.88 -1.45
CA TYR A 11 -0.76 22.49 -0.21
C TYR A 11 -0.62 24.00 -0.18
N THR A 12 0.32 24.56 -0.95
CA THR A 12 0.50 26.02 -1.07
C THR A 12 -0.47 26.66 -2.06
N SER A 13 -0.99 25.88 -3.02
CA SER A 13 -1.99 26.33 -4.00
C SER A 13 -3.44 25.97 -3.63
N SER A 14 -3.64 25.09 -2.65
CA SER A 14 -4.96 24.67 -2.19
C SER A 14 -5.65 25.74 -1.33
N THR A 15 -6.98 25.81 -1.42
CA THR A 15 -7.79 26.65 -0.52
C THR A 15 -8.14 25.88 0.74
N ALA A 16 -7.73 26.38 1.89
CA ALA A 16 -8.07 25.79 3.18
C ALA A 16 -9.53 26.12 3.58
N THR A 17 -10.22 25.13 4.14
CA THR A 17 -11.57 25.30 4.72
C THR A 17 -11.51 25.81 6.15
N THR A 18 -12.58 26.41 6.66
CA THR A 18 -12.70 26.77 8.08
C THR A 18 -12.70 25.52 8.98
N PRO A 19 -11.79 25.41 9.97
CA PRO A 19 -11.76 24.27 10.88
C PRO A 19 -13.02 24.19 11.76
N ASN A 20 -13.54 22.98 11.97
CA ASN A 20 -14.56 22.71 12.98
C ASN A 20 -13.89 22.26 14.30
N PRO A 21 -14.14 22.96 15.43
CA PRO A 21 -13.50 22.68 16.72
C PRO A 21 -13.72 21.28 17.29
N VAL A 22 -14.80 20.60 16.91
CA VAL A 22 -15.10 19.22 17.38
C VAL A 22 -13.98 18.23 17.01
N TYR A 23 -13.19 18.54 15.98
CA TYR A 23 -12.10 17.68 15.52
C TYR A 23 -10.71 18.09 16.03
N ASP A 24 -10.59 19.09 16.91
CA ASP A 24 -9.28 19.64 17.28
C ASP A 24 -8.40 18.63 18.04
N ALA A 25 -9.00 17.82 18.91
CA ALA A 25 -8.29 16.73 19.59
C ALA A 25 -7.73 15.73 18.56
N LEU A 26 -8.56 15.28 17.62
CA LEU A 26 -8.15 14.35 16.57
C LEU A 26 -7.06 14.94 15.66
N ARG A 27 -7.13 16.23 15.31
CA ARG A 27 -6.07 16.90 14.53
C ARG A 27 -4.75 16.91 15.27
N THR A 28 -4.78 17.14 16.59
CA THR A 28 -3.58 17.14 17.43
C THR A 28 -2.94 15.75 17.44
N ASP A 29 -3.75 14.70 17.62
CA ASP A 29 -3.25 13.32 17.62
C ASP A 29 -2.66 12.92 16.27
N LEU A 30 -3.31 13.30 15.16
CA LEU A 30 -2.82 13.03 13.81
C LEU A 30 -1.52 13.79 13.51
N ALA A 31 -1.42 15.05 13.95
CA ALA A 31 -0.20 15.83 13.79
C ALA A 31 1.00 15.19 14.51
N GLN A 32 0.78 14.60 15.69
CA GLN A 32 1.82 13.86 16.41
C GLN A 32 2.23 12.57 15.68
N GLN A 33 1.26 11.83 15.14
CA GLN A 33 1.54 10.59 14.39
C GLN A 33 2.27 10.84 13.07
N TRP A 34 2.01 11.96 12.40
CA TRP A 34 2.62 12.29 11.10
C TRP A 34 3.89 13.13 11.20
N ALA A 35 4.26 13.60 12.40
CA ALA A 35 5.49 14.35 12.61
C ALA A 35 6.77 13.51 12.45
N GLU A 36 6.66 12.17 12.55
CA GLU A 36 7.80 11.27 12.55
C GLU A 36 7.88 10.45 11.25
N GLY A 37 8.95 10.66 10.47
CA GLY A 37 9.36 9.75 9.39
C GLY A 37 8.78 10.00 7.99
N SER A 38 7.87 10.97 7.82
CA SER A 38 7.44 11.39 6.47
C SER A 38 8.47 12.33 5.85
N VAL A 39 9.02 11.93 4.70
CA VAL A 39 9.93 12.75 3.91
C VAL A 39 9.27 13.06 2.58
N ASP A 40 8.98 14.34 2.37
CA ASP A 40 8.56 14.85 1.07
C ASP A 40 9.78 15.00 0.15
N SER A 41 9.75 14.32 -0.99
CA SER A 41 10.84 14.32 -1.97
C SER A 41 10.56 15.23 -3.17
N GLU A 42 11.57 15.49 -4.01
CA GLU A 42 11.35 16.19 -5.28
C GLU A 42 10.50 15.34 -6.25
N PRO A 43 9.45 15.89 -6.89
CA PRO A 43 8.64 15.15 -7.86
C PRO A 43 9.44 14.55 -9.03
N ARG A 44 10.59 15.15 -9.38
CA ARG A 44 11.51 14.62 -10.41
C ARG A 44 11.97 13.20 -10.10
N LEU A 45 12.17 12.85 -8.82
CA LEU A 45 12.58 11.50 -8.44
C LEU A 45 11.50 10.46 -8.73
N ALA A 46 10.22 10.82 -8.58
CA ALA A 46 9.12 9.95 -9.00
C ALA A 46 9.09 9.76 -10.53
N ALA A 47 9.34 10.84 -11.28
CA ALA A 47 9.40 10.78 -12.74
C ALA A 47 10.54 9.87 -13.22
N GLU A 48 11.71 9.95 -12.60
CA GLU A 48 12.86 9.09 -12.92
C GLU A 48 12.59 7.61 -12.63
N ALA A 49 11.95 7.31 -11.51
CA ALA A 49 11.53 5.94 -11.18
C ALA A 49 10.50 5.40 -12.19
N LEU A 50 9.59 6.24 -12.68
CA LEU A 50 8.62 5.88 -13.71
C LEU A 50 9.29 5.65 -15.07
N THR A 51 10.24 6.49 -15.48
CA THR A 51 11.00 6.28 -16.72
C THR A 51 11.74 4.94 -16.65
N THR A 52 12.39 4.66 -15.52
CA THR A 52 13.09 3.37 -15.31
C THR A 52 12.13 2.18 -15.39
N LEU A 53 10.91 2.31 -14.86
CA LEU A 53 9.89 1.27 -14.93
C LEU A 53 9.43 1.02 -16.38
N VAL A 54 9.23 2.07 -17.17
CA VAL A 54 8.78 1.98 -18.56
C VAL A 54 9.85 1.35 -19.45
N ASP A 55 11.12 1.62 -19.17
CA ASP A 55 12.26 1.06 -19.92
C ASP A 55 12.60 -0.39 -19.53
N SER A 56 11.86 -1.01 -18.60
CA SER A 56 12.11 -2.37 -18.13
C SER A 56 11.44 -3.43 -19.03
N ASP A 57 12.20 -4.46 -19.40
CA ASP A 57 11.68 -5.61 -20.16
C ASP A 57 10.69 -6.49 -19.36
N ASP A 58 10.77 -6.45 -18.02
CA ASP A 58 9.89 -7.20 -17.10
C ASP A 58 9.42 -6.30 -15.95
N PRO A 59 8.47 -5.38 -16.21
CA PRO A 59 8.07 -4.40 -15.22
C PRO A 59 7.18 -5.02 -14.13
N PRO A 60 7.40 -4.69 -12.84
CA PRO A 60 6.54 -5.15 -11.76
C PRO A 60 5.10 -4.62 -11.92
N VAL A 61 4.12 -5.45 -11.55
CA VAL A 61 2.69 -5.07 -11.54
C VAL A 61 2.41 -3.92 -10.54
N ARG A 62 3.23 -3.79 -9.49
CA ARG A 62 3.14 -2.72 -8.49
C ARG A 62 4.52 -2.22 -8.09
N LEU A 63 4.80 -0.96 -8.39
CA LEU A 63 5.98 -0.25 -7.89
C LEU A 63 5.61 0.61 -6.66
N LEU A 64 6.42 0.49 -5.61
CA LEU A 64 6.36 1.32 -4.39
C LEU A 64 7.38 2.45 -4.53
N LEU A 65 6.97 3.68 -4.21
CA LEU A 65 7.84 4.85 -4.30
C LEU A 65 7.98 5.50 -2.93
N GLY A 66 9.22 5.51 -2.41
CA GLY A 66 9.56 6.07 -1.10
C GLY A 66 9.78 5.00 -0.03
N SER A 67 10.76 5.24 0.84
CA SER A 67 11.26 4.26 1.82
C SER A 67 10.21 3.87 2.86
N MET A 68 9.50 4.84 3.46
CA MET A 68 8.47 4.54 4.45
C MET A 68 7.35 3.66 3.86
N VAL A 69 6.88 3.99 2.66
CA VAL A 69 5.84 3.21 1.98
C VAL A 69 6.34 1.79 1.70
N TYR A 70 7.60 1.64 1.30
CA TYR A 70 8.24 0.34 1.12
C TYR A 70 8.24 -0.47 2.41
N ASP A 71 8.77 0.09 3.50
CA ASP A 71 8.90 -0.61 4.78
C ASP A 71 7.54 -1.05 5.35
N VAL A 72 6.55 -0.17 5.31
CA VAL A 72 5.18 -0.47 5.77
C VAL A 72 4.53 -1.56 4.91
N ALA A 73 4.66 -1.48 3.58
CA ALA A 73 4.09 -2.48 2.68
C ALA A 73 4.73 -3.86 2.88
N PHE A 74 6.04 -3.90 3.10
CA PHE A 74 6.76 -5.15 3.39
C PHE A 74 6.39 -5.70 4.76
N ASP A 75 6.24 -4.86 5.77
CA ASP A 75 5.80 -5.29 7.11
C ASP A 75 4.40 -5.91 7.08
N ILE A 76 3.45 -5.26 6.43
CA ILE A 76 2.09 -5.79 6.26
C ILE A 76 2.11 -7.11 5.50
N SER A 77 2.89 -7.19 4.41
CA SER A 77 3.01 -8.41 3.60
C SER A 77 3.58 -9.57 4.42
N ARG A 78 4.61 -9.32 5.23
CA ARG A 78 5.20 -10.33 6.11
C ARG A 78 4.21 -10.85 7.13
N ARG A 79 3.48 -9.95 7.82
CA ARG A 79 2.45 -10.35 8.79
C ARG A 79 1.34 -11.20 8.17
N ARG A 80 0.95 -10.88 6.91
CA ARG A 80 0.00 -11.71 6.16
C ARG A 80 0.54 -13.09 5.88
N MET A 81 1.80 -13.18 5.42
CA MET A 81 2.46 -14.46 5.19
C MET A 81 2.58 -15.30 6.46
N GLU A 82 2.96 -14.69 7.58
CA GLU A 82 3.01 -15.35 8.90
C GLU A 82 1.64 -15.89 9.30
N THR A 83 0.59 -15.10 9.09
CA THR A 83 -0.79 -15.51 9.37
C THR A 83 -1.17 -16.72 8.51
N TRP A 84 -0.89 -16.71 7.21
CA TRP A 84 -1.22 -17.84 6.34
C TRP A 84 -0.41 -19.08 6.67
N ALA A 85 0.88 -18.93 6.99
CA ALA A 85 1.74 -20.02 7.42
C ALA A 85 1.22 -20.68 8.72
N ALA A 86 0.79 -19.87 9.69
CA ALA A 86 0.20 -20.38 10.94
C ALA A 86 -1.07 -21.22 10.73
N TRP A 87 -1.80 -21.00 9.62
CA TRP A 87 -3.02 -21.72 9.26
C TRP A 87 -2.82 -22.74 8.13
N GLU A 88 -1.57 -23.10 7.82
CA GLU A 88 -1.25 -24.01 6.71
C GLU A 88 -1.99 -25.35 6.83
N GLN A 89 -1.96 -25.98 8.00
CA GLN A 89 -2.60 -27.28 8.21
C GLN A 89 -4.10 -27.24 7.92
N VAL A 90 -4.80 -26.22 8.44
CA VAL A 90 -6.24 -26.04 8.23
C VAL A 90 -6.53 -25.80 6.76
N SER A 91 -5.74 -24.94 6.11
CA SER A 91 -5.91 -24.59 4.69
C SER A 91 -5.73 -25.81 3.79
N ARG A 92 -4.70 -26.63 4.05
CA ARG A 92 -4.44 -27.85 3.26
C ARG A 92 -5.46 -28.96 3.54
N ALA A 93 -5.98 -29.05 4.75
CA ALA A 93 -7.00 -30.05 5.10
C ALA A 93 -8.33 -29.83 4.36
N ALA A 94 -8.58 -28.63 3.83
CA ALA A 94 -9.78 -28.30 3.06
C ALA A 94 -9.77 -28.88 1.63
N GLU A 95 -8.65 -29.43 1.16
CA GLU A 95 -8.54 -30.01 -0.17
C GLU A 95 -8.58 -31.54 -0.10
N LYS A 96 -9.62 -32.14 -0.71
CA LYS A 96 -9.71 -33.58 -0.91
C LYS A 96 -10.26 -33.87 -2.31
N ALA A 97 -9.52 -34.65 -3.07
CA ALA A 97 -9.97 -35.08 -4.39
C ALA A 97 -11.26 -35.90 -4.27
N VAL A 98 -12.29 -35.47 -4.99
CA VAL A 98 -13.53 -36.23 -5.22
C VAL A 98 -13.75 -36.33 -6.74
N PRO A 99 -14.41 -37.39 -7.23
CA PRO A 99 -14.75 -37.50 -8.64
C PRO A 99 -15.55 -36.28 -9.11
N ALA A 100 -15.28 -35.81 -10.33
CA ALA A 100 -16.11 -34.78 -10.94
C ALA A 100 -17.56 -35.28 -11.01
N PRO A 101 -18.57 -34.43 -10.71
CA PRO A 101 -19.96 -34.83 -10.81
C PRO A 101 -20.25 -35.37 -12.22
N GLY A 102 -20.83 -36.56 -12.30
CA GLY A 102 -21.23 -37.14 -13.58
C GLY A 102 -22.34 -36.29 -14.20
N PHE A 103 -22.19 -35.90 -15.47
CA PHE A 103 -23.30 -35.38 -16.25
C PHE A 103 -24.24 -36.54 -16.58
N GLU A 104 -25.25 -36.74 -15.74
CA GLU A 104 -26.36 -37.65 -16.05
C GLU A 104 -27.17 -37.01 -17.18
N ARG A 105 -27.02 -37.52 -18.40
CA ARG A 105 -27.88 -37.14 -19.52
C ARG A 105 -29.22 -37.84 -19.34
N ALA A 106 -30.28 -37.04 -19.19
CA ALA A 106 -31.67 -37.46 -19.31
C ALA A 106 -31.98 -37.96 -20.73
#